data_AF-A0A6G5REW5-F1
#
_entry.id   AF-A0A6G5REW5-F1
#
_cell.length_a   1.000
_cell.length_b   1.000
_cell.length_c   1.000
_cell.angle_alpha   90.00
_cell.angle_beta   90.00
_cell.angle_gamma   90.00
#
_symmetry.space_group_name_H-M   'P 1'
#
loop_
_entity.id
_entity.type
_entity.pdbx_description
1 polymer ?
#
loop_
_entity_poly.entity_id
_entity_poly.type
_entity_poly.pdbx_seq_one_letter_code
_entity_poly.pdbx_strand_id
1 'polypeptide(L)'
;MAHLVPDAFAAILAGGMNLFFVRAAWLHWIGSGRAPDIQYGYSLNPSVVRGHERGIVALAAFLVCLTIGVAVGIAAPQGAGMWVVHVGAVFVLGSLPWMVLHMTIAWFNWPKALVPPHRRGETGSVTEWWRHRGQRAARGKGRGRGGR
;
A
#
# COMPACT_ATOMS: atom_id res chain seq x y z
N MET A 1 -1.30 -35.87 -0.46
CA MET A 1 0.01 -35.52 0.13
C MET A 1 0.77 -34.48 -0.69
N ALA A 2 0.91 -34.62 -2.01
CA ALA A 2 1.73 -33.73 -2.85
C ALA A 2 1.26 -32.25 -2.94
N HIS A 3 -0.04 -31.97 -2.72
CA HIS A 3 -0.58 -30.59 -2.71
C HIS A 3 -0.51 -29.88 -1.35
N LEU A 4 -0.32 -30.62 -0.24
CA LEU A 4 -0.36 -30.04 1.11
C LEU A 4 0.87 -29.17 1.44
N VAL A 5 2.04 -29.53 0.90
CA VAL A 5 3.30 -28.81 1.19
C VAL A 5 3.33 -27.43 0.51
N PRO A 6 2.99 -27.30 -0.79
CA PRO A 6 2.89 -25.99 -1.44
C PRO A 6 1.84 -25.07 -0.78
N ASP A 7 0.67 -25.61 -0.43
CA ASP A 7 -0.44 -24.81 0.13
C ASP A 7 -0.13 -24.32 1.55
N ALA A 8 0.47 -25.18 2.39
CA ALA A 8 0.91 -24.80 3.72
C ALA A 8 2.03 -23.75 3.68
N PHE A 9 2.98 -23.90 2.76
CA PHE A 9 4.06 -22.93 2.58
C PHE A 9 3.53 -21.57 2.11
N ALA A 10 2.60 -21.56 1.14
CA ALA A 10 1.94 -20.35 0.68
C ALA A 10 1.16 -19.65 1.80
N ALA A 11 0.44 -20.43 2.63
CA ALA A 11 -0.30 -19.90 3.78
C ALA A 11 0.64 -19.29 4.84
N ILE A 12 1.76 -19.93 5.14
CA ILE A 12 2.78 -19.41 6.09
C ILE A 12 3.38 -18.11 5.56
N LEU A 13 3.75 -18.07 4.28
CA LEU A 13 4.31 -16.86 3.67
C LEU A 13 3.29 -15.72 3.65
N ALA A 14 2.05 -15.97 3.23
CA ALA A 14 0.99 -14.97 3.21
C ALA A 14 0.66 -14.46 4.63
N GLY A 15 0.57 -15.37 5.60
CA GLY A 15 0.35 -15.03 7.02
C GLY A 15 1.49 -14.20 7.59
N GLY A 16 2.74 -14.60 7.36
CA GLY A 16 3.93 -13.85 7.77
C GLY A 16 3.99 -12.45 7.14
N MET A 17 3.64 -12.35 5.85
CA MET A 17 3.55 -11.07 5.14
C MET A 17 2.49 -10.16 5.75
N ASN A 18 1.29 -10.68 6.04
CA ASN A 18 0.24 -9.92 6.71
C ASN A 18 0.66 -9.45 8.09
N LEU A 19 1.26 -10.33 8.90
CA LEU A 19 1.76 -9.96 10.23
C LEU A 19 2.80 -8.85 10.14
N PHE A 20 3.73 -8.96 9.19
CA PHE A 20 4.73 -7.94 8.94
C PHE A 20 4.08 -6.60 8.58
N PHE A 21 3.16 -6.55 7.61
CA PHE A 21 2.54 -5.31 7.17
C PHE A 21 1.63 -4.69 8.23
N VAL A 22 0.87 -5.49 8.98
CA VAL A 22 0.05 -5.01 10.10
C VAL A 22 0.94 -4.43 11.19
N ARG A 23 2.04 -5.11 11.53
CA ARG A 23 3.01 -4.62 12.51
C ARG A 23 3.71 -3.34 12.03
N ALA A 24 4.13 -3.30 10.78
CA ALA A 24 4.74 -2.12 10.18
C ALA A 24 3.75 -0.95 10.16
N ALA A 25 2.48 -1.19 9.80
CA ALA A 25 1.43 -0.19 9.81
C ALA A 25 1.21 0.38 11.22
N TRP A 26 1.18 -0.49 12.24
CA TRP A 26 1.10 -0.05 13.63
C TRP A 26 2.28 0.81 14.06
N LEU A 27 3.51 0.38 13.75
CA LEU A 27 4.74 1.11 14.12
C LEU A 27 4.81 2.48 13.43
N HIS A 28 4.45 2.55 12.14
CA HIS A 28 4.29 3.81 11.42
C HIS A 28 3.15 4.64 12.02
N TRP A 29 2.03 4.04 12.40
CA TRP A 29 0.92 4.79 13.00
C TRP A 29 1.33 5.54 14.27
N ILE A 30 2.08 4.88 15.16
CA ILE A 30 2.54 5.46 16.43
C ILE A 30 3.82 6.30 16.30
N GLY A 31 4.39 6.44 15.10
CA GLY A 31 5.64 7.17 14.89
C GLY A 31 6.86 6.55 15.59
N SER A 32 6.88 5.22 15.72
CA SER A 32 7.98 4.51 16.36
C SER A 32 9.23 4.52 15.47
N GLY A 33 10.41 4.82 16.05
CA GLY A 33 11.69 4.71 15.35
C GLY A 33 12.09 3.28 14.96
N ARG A 34 11.30 2.27 15.36
CA ARG A 34 11.41 0.87 14.90
C ARG A 34 10.59 0.56 13.65
N ALA A 35 9.87 1.54 13.10
CA ALA A 35 9.06 1.34 11.91
C ALA A 35 9.99 0.99 10.72
N PRO A 36 9.72 -0.08 9.96
CA PRO A 36 10.56 -0.45 8.83
C PRO A 36 10.35 0.52 7.67
N ASP A 37 11.44 0.90 7.00
CA ASP A 37 11.38 1.65 5.74
C ASP A 37 10.98 0.70 4.62
N ILE A 38 9.87 0.99 3.94
CA ILE A 38 9.34 0.09 2.90
C ILE A 38 9.79 0.61 1.53
N GLN A 39 10.90 0.06 1.06
CA GLN A 39 11.40 0.32 -0.29
C GLN A 39 10.65 -0.54 -1.31
N TYR A 40 9.91 0.11 -2.21
CA TYR A 40 9.33 -0.56 -3.37
C TYR A 40 10.31 -0.50 -4.54
N GLY A 41 10.81 -1.67 -4.96
CA GLY A 41 11.89 -1.81 -5.95
C GLY A 41 11.60 -1.26 -7.35
N TYR A 42 10.37 -0.81 -7.64
CA TYR A 42 9.99 -0.24 -8.93
C TYR A 42 10.05 1.30 -8.97
N SER A 43 10.35 1.98 -7.86
CA SER A 43 10.54 3.43 -7.87
C SER A 43 11.62 3.89 -6.89
N LEU A 44 12.68 4.49 -7.43
CA LEU A 44 13.73 5.16 -6.64
C LEU A 44 13.34 6.59 -6.21
N ASN A 45 12.12 7.05 -6.55
CA ASN A 45 11.69 8.40 -6.20
C ASN A 45 11.34 8.46 -4.70
N PRO A 46 12.06 9.26 -3.88
CA PRO A 46 11.82 9.34 -2.44
C PRO A 46 10.39 9.79 -2.09
N SER A 47 9.74 10.56 -2.97
CA SER A 47 8.33 10.96 -2.78
C SER A 47 7.36 9.78 -2.86
N VAL A 48 7.64 8.79 -3.70
CA VAL A 48 6.81 7.58 -3.89
C VAL A 48 7.01 6.61 -2.74
N VAL A 49 8.24 6.46 -2.25
CA VAL A 49 8.57 5.66 -1.05
C VAL A 49 7.83 6.22 0.17
N ARG A 50 7.95 7.53 0.43
CA ARG A 50 7.18 8.23 1.49
C ARG A 50 5.66 8.11 1.27
N GLY A 51 5.21 8.05 0.02
CA GLY A 51 3.82 7.74 -0.34
C GLY A 51 3.34 6.42 0.23
N HIS A 52 4.11 5.36 0.02
CA HIS A 52 3.72 4.03 0.49
C HIS A 52 3.70 3.93 2.02
N GLU A 53 4.64 4.57 2.71
CA GLU A 53 4.67 4.63 4.17
C GLU A 53 3.45 5.36 4.73
N ARG A 54 2.95 6.41 4.07
CA ARG A 54 1.70 7.08 4.45
C ARG A 54 0.48 6.18 4.24
N GLY A 55 0.46 5.44 3.13
CA GLY A 55 -0.63 4.54 2.76
C GLY A 55 -0.56 3.16 3.43
N ILE A 56 0.41 2.91 4.30
CA ILE A 56 0.74 1.57 4.80
C ILE A 56 -0.43 0.87 5.50
N VAL A 57 -1.30 1.62 6.20
CA VAL A 57 -2.48 1.08 6.88
C VAL A 57 -3.47 0.52 5.85
N ALA A 58 -3.74 1.27 4.80
CA ALA A 58 -4.64 0.83 3.73
C ALA A 58 -4.04 -0.36 2.96
N LEU A 59 -2.72 -0.40 2.77
CA LEU A 59 -2.05 -1.55 2.17
C LEU A 59 -2.16 -2.80 3.03
N ALA A 60 -1.93 -2.69 4.34
CA ALA A 60 -2.07 -3.82 5.25
C ALA A 60 -3.49 -4.39 5.22
N ALA A 61 -4.50 -3.51 5.22
CA ALA A 61 -5.91 -3.92 5.11
C ALA A 61 -6.20 -4.61 3.77
N PHE A 62 -5.66 -4.10 2.65
CA PHE A 62 -5.76 -4.75 1.34
C PHE A 62 -5.20 -6.18 1.36
N LEU A 63 -3.97 -6.35 1.84
CA LEU A 63 -3.28 -7.65 1.87
C LEU A 63 -4.01 -8.67 2.75
N VAL A 64 -4.49 -8.24 3.91
CA VAL A 64 -5.26 -9.09 4.82
C VAL A 64 -6.56 -9.53 4.17
N CYS A 65 -7.34 -8.60 3.60
CA CYS A 65 -8.60 -8.93 2.93
C CYS A 65 -8.36 -9.88 1.74
N LEU A 66 -7.36 -9.59 0.91
CA LEU A 66 -7.03 -10.45 -0.23
C LEU A 66 -6.63 -11.86 0.23
N THR A 67 -5.81 -11.95 1.28
CA THR A 67 -5.38 -13.25 1.82
C THR A 67 -6.55 -14.05 2.37
N ILE A 68 -7.46 -13.41 3.12
CA ILE A 68 -8.67 -14.08 3.64
C ILE A 68 -9.51 -14.60 2.46
N GLY A 69 -9.75 -13.76 1.45
CA GLY A 69 -10.57 -14.14 0.30
C GLY A 69 -10.00 -15.34 -0.46
N VAL A 70 -8.68 -15.34 -0.71
CA VAL A 70 -7.99 -16.46 -1.36
C VAL A 70 -7.98 -17.71 -0.49
N ALA A 71 -7.68 -17.57 0.81
CA ALA A 71 -7.64 -18.70 1.74
C ALA A 71 -9.01 -19.39 1.87
N VAL A 72 -10.11 -18.63 1.90
CA VAL A 72 -11.47 -19.18 1.91
C VAL A 72 -11.74 -19.99 0.64
N GLY A 73 -11.31 -19.50 -0.53
CA GLY A 73 -11.46 -20.21 -1.79
C GLY A 73 -10.68 -21.53 -1.85
N ILE A 74 -9.45 -21.56 -1.32
CA ILE A 74 -8.59 -22.75 -1.30
C ILE A 74 -9.07 -23.77 -0.24
N ALA A 75 -9.50 -23.31 0.93
CA ALA A 75 -9.92 -24.17 2.02
C ALA A 75 -11.35 -24.74 1.86
N ALA A 76 -12.11 -24.28 0.86
CA ALA A 76 -13.47 -24.71 0.62
C ALA A 76 -13.53 -26.22 0.28
N PRO A 77 -14.27 -27.04 1.05
CA PRO A 77 -14.47 -28.44 0.70
C PRO A 77 -15.14 -28.62 -0.65
N GLN A 78 -14.90 -29.76 -1.31
CA GLN A 78 -15.65 -30.14 -2.51
C GLN A 78 -17.15 -30.24 -2.15
N GLY A 79 -18.01 -29.52 -2.86
CA GLY A 79 -19.44 -29.42 -2.54
C GLY A 79 -19.78 -28.38 -1.46
N ALA A 80 -18.83 -27.53 -1.05
CA ALA A 80 -19.13 -26.36 -0.23
C ALA A 80 -20.25 -25.53 -0.88
N GLY A 81 -21.26 -25.18 -0.08
CA GLY A 81 -22.39 -24.38 -0.54
C GLY A 81 -21.94 -23.00 -1.04
N MET A 82 -22.77 -22.38 -1.87
CA MET A 82 -22.51 -21.09 -2.53
C MET A 82 -22.11 -19.96 -1.55
N TRP A 83 -22.49 -20.07 -0.29
CA TRP A 83 -22.11 -19.13 0.78
C TRP A 83 -20.60 -19.00 0.99
N VAL A 84 -19.80 -20.08 0.86
CA VAL A 84 -18.34 -20.03 1.04
C VAL A 84 -17.71 -19.18 -0.07
N VAL A 85 -18.20 -19.35 -1.30
CA VAL A 85 -17.80 -18.55 -2.46
C VAL A 85 -18.16 -17.09 -2.25
N HIS A 86 -19.34 -16.80 -1.71
CA HIS A 86 -19.75 -15.43 -1.39
C HIS A 86 -18.86 -14.77 -0.34
N VAL A 87 -18.48 -15.49 0.74
CA VAL A 87 -17.57 -14.95 1.76
C VAL A 87 -16.21 -14.63 1.14
N GLY A 88 -15.62 -15.56 0.38
CA GLY A 88 -14.36 -15.33 -0.32
C GLY A 88 -14.45 -14.11 -1.25
N ALA A 89 -15.52 -14.02 -2.04
CA ALA A 89 -15.77 -12.91 -2.94
C ALA A 89 -15.91 -11.57 -2.21
N VAL A 90 -16.59 -11.52 -1.06
CA VAL A 90 -16.72 -10.30 -0.24
C VAL A 90 -15.35 -9.78 0.18
N PHE A 91 -14.44 -10.65 0.62
CA PHE A 91 -13.09 -10.25 1.03
C PHE A 91 -12.22 -9.84 -0.16
N VAL A 92 -12.30 -10.55 -1.30
CA VAL A 92 -11.58 -10.17 -2.52
C VAL A 92 -12.07 -8.82 -3.05
N LEU A 93 -13.39 -8.64 -3.22
CA LEU A 93 -13.96 -7.38 -3.69
C LEU A 93 -13.75 -6.25 -2.68
N GLY A 94 -13.87 -6.54 -1.40
CA GLY A 94 -13.61 -5.61 -0.30
C GLY A 94 -12.14 -5.18 -0.19
N SER A 95 -11.20 -5.94 -0.77
CA SER A 95 -9.79 -5.54 -0.83
C SER A 95 -9.56 -4.38 -1.82
N LEU A 96 -10.34 -4.30 -2.91
CA LEU A 96 -10.11 -3.32 -3.99
C LEU A 96 -10.19 -1.85 -3.50
N PRO A 97 -11.20 -1.45 -2.69
CA PRO A 97 -11.22 -0.11 -2.10
C PRO A 97 -9.98 0.22 -1.27
N TRP A 98 -9.43 -0.75 -0.53
CA TRP A 98 -8.21 -0.56 0.26
C TRP A 98 -6.99 -0.30 -0.62
N MET A 99 -6.88 -0.96 -1.77
CA MET A 99 -5.84 -0.69 -2.75
C MET A 99 -5.98 0.72 -3.34
N VAL A 100 -7.19 1.11 -3.75
CA VAL A 100 -7.46 2.46 -4.28
C VAL A 100 -7.11 3.51 -3.23
N LEU A 101 -7.48 3.26 -1.97
CA LEU A 101 -7.20 4.14 -0.85
C LEU A 101 -5.70 4.26 -0.56
N HIS A 102 -4.96 3.16 -0.60
CA HIS A 102 -3.50 3.16 -0.50
C HIS A 102 -2.87 4.06 -1.56
N MET A 103 -3.25 3.87 -2.83
CA MET A 103 -2.73 4.67 -3.95
C MET A 103 -3.12 6.15 -3.83
N THR A 104 -4.35 6.43 -3.40
CA THR A 104 -4.83 7.80 -3.18
C THR A 104 -4.03 8.50 -2.07
N ILE A 105 -3.77 7.81 -0.96
CA ILE A 105 -2.94 8.33 0.12
C ILE A 105 -1.49 8.52 -0.36
N ALA A 106 -0.93 7.54 -1.08
CA ALA A 106 0.44 7.60 -1.55
C ALA A 106 0.68 8.75 -2.53
N TRP A 107 -0.28 9.04 -3.40
CA TRP A 107 -0.18 10.10 -4.42
C TRP A 107 -0.62 11.47 -3.93
N PHE A 108 -1.68 11.55 -3.12
CA PHE A 108 -2.34 12.81 -2.78
C PHE A 108 -2.34 13.15 -1.29
N ASN A 109 -1.88 12.23 -0.43
CA ASN A 109 -1.95 12.36 1.03
C ASN A 109 -3.36 12.59 1.58
N TRP A 110 -4.35 11.92 0.97
CA TRP A 110 -5.76 12.00 1.33
C TRP A 110 -6.41 10.61 1.25
N PRO A 111 -7.34 10.25 2.16
CA PRO A 111 -7.88 11.02 3.28
C PRO A 111 -6.95 11.06 4.49
N LYS A 112 -6.84 12.24 5.13
CA LYS A 112 -5.94 12.51 6.28
C LYS A 112 -6.22 11.60 7.49
N ALA A 113 -7.46 11.12 7.62
CA ALA A 113 -7.86 10.22 8.70
C ALA A 113 -7.05 8.91 8.73
N LEU A 114 -6.64 8.42 7.56
CA LEU A 114 -5.91 7.16 7.40
C LEU A 114 -4.40 7.34 7.21
N VAL A 115 -3.94 8.59 7.26
CA VAL A 115 -2.52 8.92 7.24
C VAL A 115 -1.99 8.91 8.67
N PRO A 116 -0.83 8.29 8.94
CA PRO A 116 -0.15 8.37 10.23
C PRO A 116 -0.09 9.82 10.73
N PRO A 117 -0.45 10.09 12.00
CA PRO A 117 -0.61 11.45 12.54
C PRO A 117 0.57 12.37 12.25
N HIS A 118 1.80 11.86 12.37
CA HIS A 118 3.03 12.62 12.18
C HIS A 118 3.34 12.95 10.71
N ARG A 119 2.67 12.32 9.74
CA ARG A 119 2.86 12.57 8.29
C ARG A 119 1.70 13.28 7.60
N ARG A 120 0.69 13.68 8.37
CA ARG A 120 -0.46 14.44 7.85
C ARG A 120 -0.07 15.80 7.26
N GLY A 121 1.07 16.38 7.66
CA GLY A 121 1.57 17.64 7.10
C GLY A 121 2.23 17.51 5.72
N GLU A 122 2.52 16.31 5.25
CA GLU A 122 3.29 16.11 4.02
C GLU A 122 2.48 16.41 2.75
N THR A 123 3.16 16.80 1.66
CA THR A 123 2.54 16.92 0.34
C THR A 123 2.49 15.57 -0.36
N GLY A 124 1.41 15.28 -1.09
CA GLY A 124 1.31 14.10 -1.95
C GLY A 124 2.46 14.02 -2.96
N SER A 125 2.86 12.80 -3.35
CA SER A 125 3.99 12.61 -4.29
C SER A 125 3.71 13.22 -5.67
N VAL A 126 2.46 13.21 -6.12
CA VAL A 126 2.05 13.87 -7.37
C VAL A 126 2.19 15.38 -7.25
N THR A 127 1.74 15.98 -6.14
CA THR A 127 1.89 17.42 -5.89
C THR A 127 3.35 17.86 -5.86
N GLU A 128 4.22 17.05 -5.25
CA GLU A 128 5.66 17.29 -5.22
C GLU A 128 6.28 17.22 -6.62
N TRP A 129 5.88 16.23 -7.43
CA TRP A 129 6.32 16.11 -8.82
C TRP A 129 5.92 17.33 -9.67
N TRP A 130 4.66 17.77 -9.59
CA TRP A 130 4.20 18.97 -10.30
C TRP A 130 4.94 20.23 -9.87
N ARG A 131 5.20 20.39 -8.56
CA ARG A 131 5.97 21.51 -8.02
C ARG A 131 7.40 21.53 -8.57
N HIS A 132 8.08 20.38 -8.58
CA HIS A 132 9.43 20.28 -9.14
C HIS A 132 9.46 20.56 -10.64
N ARG A 133 8.46 20.09 -11.40
CA ARG A 133 8.36 20.35 -12.84
C ARG A 133 8.16 21.85 -13.14
N GLY A 134 7.28 22.53 -12.38
CA GLY A 134 7.06 23.97 -12.50
C GLY A 134 8.30 24.80 -12.17
N GLN A 135 9.05 24.43 -11.13
CA GLN A 135 10.30 25.09 -10.76
C GLN A 135 11.40 24.94 -11.83
N ARG A 136 11.51 23.76 -12.47
CA ARG A 136 12.44 23.55 -13.58
C ARG A 136 12.08 24.40 -14.79
N ALA A 137 10.79 24.51 -15.13
CA ALA A 137 10.32 25.36 -16.22
C ALA A 137 10.61 26.85 -15.95
N ALA A 138 10.39 27.32 -14.71
CA ALA A 138 10.69 28.70 -14.32
C ALA A 138 12.21 29.02 -14.36
N ARG A 139 13.06 28.09 -13.90
CA ARG A 139 14.52 28.23 -13.95
C ARG A 139 15.08 28.22 -15.38
N GLY A 140 14.50 27.41 -16.28
CA GLY A 140 14.86 27.41 -17.70
C GLY A 140 14.56 28.75 -18.37
N LYS A 141 13.44 29.40 -18.02
CA LYS A 141 13.05 30.70 -18.55
C LYS A 141 13.93 31.86 -18.06
N GLY A 142 14.54 31.74 -16.87
CA GLY A 142 15.48 32.72 -16.32
C GLY A 142 16.87 32.71 -16.95
N ARG A 143 17.35 31.56 -17.43
CA ARG A 143 18.68 31.45 -18.07
C ARG A 143 18.76 31.98 -19.50
N GLY A 144 17.62 32.13 -20.19
CA GLY A 144 17.58 32.66 -21.56
C GLY A 144 17.60 34.19 -21.68
N ARG A 145 17.59 34.92 -20.55
CA ARG A 145 17.38 36.39 -20.55
C ARG A 145 18.59 37.22 -20.12
N GLY A 146 19.74 36.59 -19.89
CA GLY A 146 20.98 37.25 -19.43
C GLY A 146 22.16 37.22 -20.42
N GLY A 147 21.92 36.86 -21.68
CA GLY A 147 22.94 36.86 -22.73
C GLY A 147 22.69 37.98 -23.74
N ARG A 148 22.92 39.24 -23.34
CA ARG A 148 23.19 40.38 -24.22
C ARG A 148 24.11 41.34 -23.49
#